data_AF-A0A2W4W3A4-F1
#
_entry.id   AF-A0A2W4W3A4-F1
#
_cell.length_a   1.000
_cell.length_b   1.000
_cell.length_c   1.000
_cell.angle_alpha   90.00
_cell.angle_beta   90.00
_cell.angle_gamma   90.00
#
_symmetry.space_group_name_H-M   'P 1'
#
loop_
_entity.id
_entity.type
_entity.pdbx_description
1 polymer ?
#
loop_
_entity_poly.entity_id
_entity_poly.type
_entity_poly.pdbx_seq_one_letter_code
_entity_poly.pdbx_strand_id
1 'polypeptide(L)'
;MSCKLLFDRDLYTPCHIQVPDSDYRLSGLYVDNQFYSFLKVVPEARKAVDIMLRLGKHDHTVALTQTRRGYAVWGHEPDARYAPPARKPGYGIKPVFGPQPSLLVADENAYQTCRLQVPDVTKPLMALTYNNRYYSFFKQDIDANKILDIAAKLARRGDETLMVIEPAMYTLALLEPNGRLA
;
A
#
# COMPACT_ATOMS: atom_id res chain seq x y z
N MET A 1 -5.14 -7.49 2.24
CA MET A 1 -5.28 -6.54 1.11
C MET A 1 -3.94 -5.93 0.76
N SER A 2 -3.80 -5.31 -0.43
CA SER A 2 -2.56 -4.68 -0.90
C SER A 2 -2.70 -3.16 -1.02
N CYS A 3 -1.67 -2.41 -0.64
CA CYS A 3 -1.61 -0.96 -0.67
C CYS A 3 -0.35 -0.44 -1.34
N LYS A 4 -0.46 0.59 -2.19
CA LYS A 4 0.69 1.37 -2.68
C LYS A 4 0.88 2.63 -1.85
N LEU A 5 2.04 2.76 -1.20
CA LEU A 5 2.42 3.95 -0.43
C LEU A 5 3.19 4.93 -1.33
N LEU A 6 2.46 5.81 -1.99
CA LEU A 6 2.95 6.74 -3.02
C LEU A 6 3.32 8.10 -2.40
N PHE A 7 4.26 8.12 -1.46
CA PHE A 7 4.56 9.32 -0.68
C PHE A 7 5.49 10.31 -1.42
N ASP A 8 6.27 9.83 -2.38
CA ASP A 8 7.05 10.69 -3.27
C ASP A 8 6.29 10.97 -4.57
N ARG A 9 6.42 12.21 -5.06
CA ARG A 9 5.70 12.66 -6.27
C ARG A 9 6.07 11.88 -7.52
N ASP A 10 7.30 11.38 -7.60
CA ASP A 10 7.82 10.69 -8.80
C ASP A 10 7.35 9.22 -8.90
N LEU A 11 6.65 8.71 -7.88
CA LEU A 11 6.12 7.34 -7.85
C LEU A 11 4.79 7.19 -8.60
N TYR A 12 4.23 8.27 -9.15
CA TYR A 12 2.95 8.24 -9.85
C TYR A 12 2.77 9.38 -10.86
N THR A 13 1.85 9.19 -11.80
CA THR A 13 1.38 10.25 -12.70
C THR A 13 -0.06 10.65 -12.37
N PRO A 14 -0.31 11.88 -11.89
CA PRO A 14 -1.64 12.45 -11.82
C PRO A 14 -2.25 12.53 -13.21
N CYS A 15 -3.50 12.14 -13.28
CA CYS A 15 -4.25 12.10 -14.51
C CYS A 15 -5.72 12.42 -14.23
N HIS A 16 -6.50 12.40 -15.30
CA HIS A 16 -7.93 12.21 -15.17
C HIS A 16 -8.27 10.86 -15.79
N ILE A 17 -9.28 10.22 -15.22
CA ILE A 17 -9.78 8.94 -15.68
C ILE A 17 -11.28 9.03 -15.92
N GLN A 18 -11.79 8.08 -16.70
CA GLN A 18 -13.21 7.81 -16.83
C GLN A 18 -13.46 6.38 -16.38
N VAL A 19 -14.44 6.19 -15.51
CA VAL A 19 -14.88 4.87 -15.03
C VAL A 19 -16.19 4.49 -15.73
N PRO A 20 -16.50 3.20 -15.92
CA PRO A 20 -17.69 2.78 -16.66
C PRO A 20 -19.01 3.33 -16.11
N ASP A 21 -19.11 3.49 -14.79
CA ASP A 21 -20.33 3.88 -14.09
C ASP A 21 -20.51 5.40 -13.96
N SER A 22 -19.65 6.19 -14.63
CA SER A 22 -19.69 7.65 -14.55
C SER A 22 -19.34 8.32 -15.87
N ASP A 23 -20.21 9.23 -16.30
CA ASP A 23 -19.94 10.12 -17.42
C ASP A 23 -18.96 11.24 -17.07
N TYR A 24 -18.58 11.38 -15.79
CA TYR A 24 -17.70 12.42 -15.30
C TYR A 24 -16.23 11.99 -15.31
N ARG A 25 -15.35 12.93 -15.67
CA ARG A 25 -13.91 12.78 -15.50
C ARG A 25 -13.55 12.88 -14.02
N LEU A 26 -12.88 11.86 -13.50
CA LEU A 26 -12.42 11.82 -12.13
C LEU A 26 -10.94 12.17 -12.04
N SER A 27 -10.54 12.81 -10.95
CA SER A 27 -9.12 12.95 -10.58
C SER A 27 -8.56 11.57 -10.28
N GLY A 28 -7.43 11.24 -10.89
CA GLY A 28 -6.82 9.93 -10.69
C GLY A 28 -5.30 9.92 -10.67
N LEU A 29 -4.76 8.78 -10.26
CA LEU A 29 -3.35 8.45 -10.35
C LEU A 29 -3.15 7.29 -11.31
N TYR A 30 -2.00 7.27 -11.95
CA TYR A 30 -1.53 6.16 -12.76
C TYR A 30 -0.16 5.70 -12.27
N VAL A 31 -0.06 4.41 -11.97
CA VAL A 31 1.15 3.75 -11.49
C VAL A 31 1.06 2.26 -11.80
N ASP A 32 2.15 1.62 -12.21
CA ASP A 32 2.21 0.18 -12.51
C ASP A 32 1.10 -0.31 -13.44
N ASN A 33 0.80 0.49 -14.47
CA ASN A 33 -0.26 0.22 -15.45
C ASN A 33 -1.67 0.10 -14.83
N GLN A 34 -1.88 0.68 -13.65
CA GLN A 34 -3.14 0.69 -12.93
C GLN A 34 -3.62 2.13 -12.73
N PHE A 35 -4.94 2.31 -12.76
CA PHE A 35 -5.59 3.58 -12.45
C PHE A 35 -6.19 3.56 -11.05
N TYR A 36 -6.12 4.70 -10.40
CA TYR A 36 -6.74 4.91 -9.10
C TYR A 36 -7.58 6.18 -9.12
N SER A 37 -8.78 6.15 -8.57
CA SER A 37 -9.64 7.32 -8.38
C SER A 37 -9.40 7.96 -7.02
N PHE A 38 -9.56 9.28 -6.93
CA PHE A 38 -9.53 9.99 -5.66
C PHE A 38 -10.79 9.69 -4.83
N LEU A 39 -10.63 9.22 -3.59
CA LEU A 39 -11.75 9.11 -2.66
C LEU A 39 -11.85 10.33 -1.75
N LYS A 40 -10.81 10.60 -0.97
CA LYS A 40 -10.82 11.64 0.07
C LYS A 40 -9.43 11.93 0.63
N VAL A 41 -9.29 13.12 1.22
CA VAL A 41 -8.17 13.45 2.10
C VAL A 41 -8.60 13.33 3.56
N VAL A 42 -7.74 12.77 4.41
CA VAL A 42 -7.90 12.73 5.86
C VAL A 42 -6.65 13.25 6.57
N PRO A 43 -6.79 14.06 7.64
CA PRO A 43 -5.63 14.60 8.35
C PRO A 43 -4.77 13.54 9.05
N GLU A 44 -5.41 12.54 9.68
CA GLU A 44 -4.70 11.55 10.51
C GLU A 44 -4.36 10.26 9.75
N ALA A 45 -3.14 9.75 9.92
CA ALA A 45 -2.71 8.45 9.38
C ALA A 45 -3.59 7.29 9.84
N ARG A 46 -3.96 7.24 11.12
CA ARG A 46 -4.84 6.18 11.66
C ARG A 46 -6.17 6.13 10.88
N LYS A 47 -6.77 7.29 10.63
CA LYS A 47 -8.01 7.40 9.87
C LYS A 47 -7.84 6.96 8.41
N ALA A 48 -6.68 7.22 7.80
CA ALA A 48 -6.36 6.68 6.49
C ALA A 48 -6.28 5.15 6.50
N VAL A 49 -5.59 4.56 7.49
CA VAL A 49 -5.53 3.10 7.67
C VAL A 49 -6.91 2.50 7.85
N ASP A 50 -7.77 3.09 8.68
CA ASP A 50 -9.15 2.63 8.87
C ASP A 50 -9.98 2.66 7.59
N ILE A 51 -9.72 3.60 6.69
CA ILE A 51 -10.38 3.68 5.38
C ILE A 51 -9.82 2.61 4.45
N MET A 52 -8.49 2.44 4.39
CA MET A 52 -7.85 1.39 3.60
C MET A 52 -8.39 0.00 3.97
N LEU A 53 -8.49 -0.32 5.27
CA LEU A 53 -9.05 -1.58 5.75
C LEU A 53 -10.51 -1.79 5.34
N ARG A 54 -11.33 -0.73 5.36
CA ARG A 54 -12.73 -0.81 4.91
C ARG A 54 -12.85 -1.08 3.41
N LEU A 55 -11.99 -0.46 2.61
CA LEU A 55 -11.95 -0.69 1.16
C LEU A 55 -11.43 -2.09 0.82
N GLY A 56 -10.43 -2.57 1.56
CA GLY A 56 -9.84 -3.88 1.38
C GLY A 56 -10.78 -5.06 1.63
N LYS A 57 -11.90 -4.87 2.36
CA LYS A 57 -12.94 -5.90 2.54
C LYS A 57 -13.68 -6.27 1.25
N HIS A 58 -13.54 -5.45 0.22
CA HIS A 58 -14.16 -5.67 -1.08
C HIS A 58 -13.10 -6.00 -2.15
N ASP A 59 -11.95 -6.58 -1.74
CA ASP A 59 -10.80 -6.89 -2.60
C ASP A 59 -10.22 -5.70 -3.39
N HIS A 60 -10.49 -4.48 -2.94
CA HIS A 60 -9.91 -3.30 -3.57
C HIS A 60 -8.45 -3.15 -3.16
N THR A 61 -7.59 -3.05 -4.17
CA THR A 61 -6.27 -2.46 -4.00
C THR A 61 -6.44 -0.96 -3.77
N VAL A 62 -5.64 -0.40 -2.86
CA VAL A 62 -5.70 1.03 -2.56
C VAL A 62 -4.33 1.66 -2.75
N ALA A 63 -4.30 2.96 -2.95
CA ALA A 63 -3.08 3.73 -2.87
C ALA A 63 -3.24 4.88 -1.87
N LEU A 64 -2.12 5.30 -1.29
CA LEU A 64 -2.06 6.39 -0.34
C LEU A 64 -1.00 7.38 -0.81
N THR A 65 -1.34 8.65 -0.94
CA THR A 65 -0.36 9.72 -1.14
C THR A 65 -0.34 10.66 0.05
N GLN A 66 0.83 11.23 0.34
CA GLN A 66 0.96 12.26 1.36
C GLN A 66 0.69 13.64 0.75
N THR A 67 -0.06 14.47 1.47
CA THR A 67 -0.42 15.83 1.09
C THR A 67 -0.09 16.78 2.24
N ARG A 68 -0.12 18.09 1.97
CA ARG A 68 0.00 19.11 3.04
C ARG A 68 -1.13 19.08 4.08
N ARG A 69 -2.25 18.42 3.76
CA ARG A 69 -3.45 18.35 4.61
C ARG A 69 -3.63 16.98 5.28
N GLY A 70 -2.63 16.10 5.19
CA GLY A 70 -2.70 14.70 5.64
C GLY A 70 -2.59 13.74 4.46
N TYR A 71 -3.37 12.67 4.45
CA TYR A 71 -3.26 11.57 3.50
C TYR A 71 -4.44 11.53 2.54
N ALA A 72 -4.16 11.45 1.23
CA ALA A 72 -5.17 11.18 0.22
C ALA A 72 -5.27 9.67 -0.02
N VAL A 73 -6.49 9.14 0.10
CA VAL A 73 -6.81 7.74 -0.16
C VAL A 73 -7.35 7.60 -1.58
N TRP A 74 -6.81 6.63 -2.31
CA TRP A 74 -7.14 6.35 -3.70
C TRP A 74 -7.56 4.89 -3.86
N GLY A 75 -8.58 4.64 -4.67
CA GLY A 75 -9.15 3.31 -4.89
C GLY A 75 -8.78 2.82 -6.26
N HIS A 76 -8.39 1.55 -6.37
CA HIS A 76 -8.07 0.96 -7.66
C HIS A 76 -9.32 0.85 -8.53
N GLU A 77 -9.21 1.32 -9.77
CA GLU A 77 -10.27 1.31 -10.77
C GLU A 77 -9.83 0.41 -11.94
N PRO A 78 -10.13 -0.90 -11.91
CA PRO A 78 -9.63 -1.85 -12.91
C PRO A 78 -10.15 -1.56 -14.32
N ASP A 79 -11.36 -1.02 -14.44
CA ASP A 79 -12.03 -0.73 -15.71
C ASP A 79 -11.89 0.74 -16.14
N ALA A 80 -11.14 1.54 -15.39
CA ALA A 80 -10.90 2.94 -15.73
C ALA A 80 -10.07 3.09 -17.00
N ARG A 81 -10.37 4.15 -17.73
CA ARG A 81 -9.63 4.56 -18.92
C ARG A 81 -9.03 5.94 -18.71
N TYR A 82 -7.85 6.16 -19.27
CA TYR A 82 -7.24 7.47 -19.28
C TYR A 82 -8.11 8.48 -20.04
N ALA A 83 -8.39 9.62 -19.40
CA ALA A 83 -9.16 10.71 -19.99
C ALA A 83 -8.21 11.88 -20.33
N PRO A 84 -7.72 12.00 -21.59
CA PRO A 84 -6.76 13.03 -21.97
C PRO A 84 -7.33 14.45 -21.76
N PRO A 85 -6.47 15.47 -21.57
CA PRO A 85 -6.92 16.85 -21.51
C PRO A 85 -7.64 17.25 -22.80
N ALA A 86 -8.78 17.95 -22.70
CA ALA A 86 -9.57 18.39 -23.86
C ALA A 86 -8.76 19.19 -24.88
N ARG A 87 -7.73 19.91 -24.44
CA ARG A 87 -6.84 20.71 -25.30
C ARG A 87 -5.76 19.88 -26.04
N LYS A 88 -5.58 18.60 -25.68
CA LYS A 88 -4.58 17.68 -26.26
C LYS A 88 -5.10 16.23 -26.28
N PRO A 89 -6.08 15.91 -27.15
CA PRO A 89 -6.73 14.60 -27.17
C PRO A 89 -5.79 13.42 -27.52
N GLY A 90 -4.64 13.68 -28.16
CA GLY A 90 -3.61 12.67 -28.45
C GLY A 90 -2.48 12.58 -27.42
N TYR A 91 -2.58 13.27 -26.28
CA TYR A 91 -1.54 13.19 -25.25
C TYR A 91 -1.62 11.84 -24.55
N GLY A 92 -0.59 11.01 -24.68
CA GLY A 92 -0.48 9.74 -23.96
C GLY A 92 -0.06 9.94 -22.50
N ILE A 93 -0.48 9.02 -21.63
CA ILE A 93 0.03 8.95 -20.27
C ILE A 93 1.38 8.22 -20.25
N LYS A 94 2.35 8.75 -19.52
CA LYS A 94 3.67 8.11 -19.37
C LYS A 94 3.59 6.99 -18.32
N PRO A 95 4.10 5.79 -18.62
CA PRO A 95 4.31 4.75 -17.61
C PRO A 95 5.18 5.27 -16.47
N VAL A 96 4.77 4.94 -15.24
CA VAL A 96 5.54 5.16 -14.01
C VAL A 96 5.46 3.89 -13.20
N PHE A 97 6.61 3.46 -12.69
CA PHE A 97 6.72 2.28 -11.84
C PHE A 97 6.68 2.71 -10.38
N GLY A 98 5.77 2.10 -9.64
CA GLY A 98 5.53 2.42 -8.24
C GLY A 98 6.48 1.67 -7.30
N PRO A 99 6.37 1.94 -5.99
CA PRO A 99 7.04 1.13 -4.99
C PRO A 99 6.42 -0.26 -4.92
N GLN A 100 7.12 -1.19 -4.25
CA GLN A 100 6.53 -2.48 -3.93
C GLN A 100 5.22 -2.30 -3.14
N PRO A 101 4.22 -3.17 -3.36
CA PRO A 101 3.00 -3.13 -2.57
C PRO A 101 3.29 -3.52 -1.12
N SER A 102 2.69 -2.79 -0.18
CA SER A 102 2.62 -3.17 1.22
C SER A 102 1.33 -3.99 1.45
N LEU A 103 1.48 -5.16 2.05
CA LEU A 103 0.34 -5.97 2.50
C LEU A 103 -0.19 -5.43 3.82
N LEU A 104 -1.51 -5.34 3.95
CA LEU A 104 -2.19 -4.95 5.19
C LEU A 104 -3.11 -6.09 5.65
N VAL A 105 -3.01 -6.42 6.93
CA VAL A 105 -3.80 -7.46 7.60
C VAL A 105 -4.29 -6.93 8.95
N ALA A 106 -5.58 -7.09 9.22
CA ALA A 106 -6.18 -6.75 10.52
C ALA A 106 -6.91 -7.95 11.16
N ASP A 107 -7.02 -9.07 10.45
CA ASP A 107 -7.58 -10.30 10.99
C ASP A 107 -6.47 -11.10 11.66
N GLU A 108 -6.57 -11.28 12.97
CA GLU A 108 -5.64 -12.05 13.78
C GLU A 108 -5.56 -13.53 13.40
N ASN A 109 -6.61 -14.07 12.76
CA ASN A 109 -6.65 -15.45 12.30
C ASN A 109 -5.96 -15.63 10.93
N ALA A 110 -5.69 -14.54 10.22
CA ALA A 110 -5.08 -14.59 8.90
C ALA A 110 -3.56 -14.79 8.95
N TYR A 111 -2.92 -14.64 10.11
CA TYR A 111 -1.49 -14.83 10.29
C TYR A 111 -1.19 -15.68 11.53
N GLN A 112 0.03 -16.23 11.58
CA GLN A 112 0.52 -16.96 12.75
C GLN A 112 1.90 -16.46 13.15
N THR A 113 2.16 -16.33 14.44
CA THR A 113 3.50 -16.04 14.93
C THR A 113 4.37 -17.28 14.86
N CYS A 114 5.63 -17.12 14.48
CA CYS A 114 6.60 -18.21 14.41
C CYS A 114 8.02 -17.70 14.70
N ARG A 115 8.99 -18.63 14.69
CA ARG A 115 10.42 -18.29 14.67
C ARG A 115 11.04 -18.70 13.35
N LEU A 116 11.84 -17.80 12.78
CA LEU A 116 12.51 -18.03 11.51
C LEU A 116 14.02 -18.07 11.69
N GLN A 117 14.64 -19.09 11.13
CA GLN A 117 16.06 -19.09 10.82
C GLN A 117 16.26 -18.47 9.43
N VAL A 118 16.98 -17.35 9.38
CA VAL A 118 17.40 -16.69 8.13
C VAL A 118 18.89 -17.01 7.90
N PRO A 119 19.34 -17.33 6.68
CA PRO A 119 20.71 -17.82 6.42
C PRO A 119 21.84 -16.95 6.99
N ASP A 120 21.65 -15.63 7.05
CA ASP A 120 22.69 -14.67 7.47
C ASP A 120 22.48 -14.13 8.89
N VAL A 121 21.52 -14.68 9.63
CA VAL A 121 21.20 -14.22 10.99
C VAL A 121 21.48 -15.34 11.99
N THR A 122 22.40 -15.09 12.94
CA THR A 122 22.86 -16.12 13.88
C THR A 122 21.77 -16.64 14.82
N LYS A 123 20.82 -15.78 15.20
CA LYS A 123 19.72 -16.16 16.12
C LYS A 123 18.39 -16.17 15.37
N PRO A 124 17.50 -17.14 15.64
CA PRO A 124 16.17 -17.12 15.07
C PRO A 124 15.43 -15.81 15.36
N LEU A 125 14.74 -15.28 14.36
CA LEU A 125 13.95 -14.06 14.44
C LEU A 125 12.51 -14.38 14.82
N MET A 126 11.87 -13.49 15.58
CA MET A 126 10.41 -13.48 15.71
C MET A 126 9.80 -13.08 14.37
N ALA A 127 8.73 -13.78 13.97
CA ALA A 127 8.18 -13.67 12.63
C ALA A 127 6.68 -13.95 12.58
N LEU A 128 6.11 -13.64 11.42
CA LEU A 128 4.74 -13.91 11.02
C LEU A 128 4.75 -14.84 9.81
N THR A 129 3.82 -15.79 9.77
CA THR A 129 3.45 -16.53 8.57
C THR A 129 2.14 -15.96 8.05
N TYR A 130 2.11 -15.56 6.78
CA TYR A 130 0.92 -15.03 6.10
C TYR A 130 0.91 -15.54 4.66
N ASN A 131 -0.19 -16.16 4.21
CA ASN A 131 -0.31 -16.76 2.87
C ASN A 131 0.88 -17.65 2.47
N ASN A 132 1.30 -18.55 3.37
CA ASN A 132 2.46 -19.45 3.22
C ASN A 132 3.80 -18.75 2.94
N ARG A 133 3.91 -17.46 3.27
CA ARG A 133 5.15 -16.69 3.22
C ARG A 133 5.55 -16.25 4.62
N TYR A 134 6.85 -16.03 4.79
CA TYR A 134 7.47 -15.74 6.07
C TYR A 134 7.89 -14.27 6.14
N TYR A 135 7.53 -13.59 7.22
CA TYR A 135 7.81 -12.17 7.42
C TYR A 135 8.47 -11.95 8.80
N SER A 136 9.70 -11.45 8.85
CA SER A 136 10.40 -11.16 10.10
C SER A 136 9.88 -9.86 10.74
N PHE A 137 9.79 -9.82 12.07
CA PHE A 137 9.39 -8.59 12.78
C PHE A 137 10.44 -7.51 12.56
N PHE A 138 10.02 -6.36 12.04
CA PHE A 138 10.91 -5.23 11.78
C PHE A 138 10.68 -4.08 12.75
N LYS A 139 9.42 -3.65 12.90
CA LYS A 139 9.08 -2.54 13.79
C LYS A 139 7.68 -2.68 14.36
N GLN A 140 7.55 -2.35 15.65
CA GLN A 140 6.28 -2.19 16.33
C GLN A 140 6.17 -0.77 16.89
N ASP A 141 5.02 -0.13 16.70
CA ASP A 141 4.74 1.22 17.20
C ASP A 141 3.23 1.49 17.26
N ILE A 142 2.83 2.47 18.08
CA ILE A 142 1.43 2.94 18.18
C ILE A 142 1.14 4.08 17.19
N ASP A 143 2.18 4.76 16.70
CA ASP A 143 2.04 5.87 15.76
C ASP A 143 1.96 5.37 14.31
N ALA A 144 0.74 5.45 13.75
CA ALA A 144 0.47 5.11 12.36
C ALA A 144 1.29 5.94 11.36
N ASN A 145 1.58 7.22 11.64
CA ASN A 145 2.36 8.05 10.71
C ASN A 145 3.77 7.50 10.56
N LYS A 146 4.41 7.18 11.70
CA LYS A 146 5.75 6.61 11.73
C LYS A 146 5.83 5.28 11.02
N ILE A 147 4.85 4.40 11.25
CA ILE A 147 4.82 3.08 10.62
C ILE A 147 4.58 3.17 9.11
N LEU A 148 3.68 4.05 8.66
CA LEU A 148 3.47 4.30 7.23
C LEU A 148 4.71 4.90 6.55
N ASP A 149 5.41 5.85 7.19
CA ASP A 149 6.64 6.44 6.65
C ASP A 149 7.76 5.39 6.52
N ILE A 150 7.93 4.54 7.52
CA ILE A 150 8.89 3.43 7.46
C ILE A 150 8.50 2.44 6.36
N ALA A 151 7.24 2.03 6.29
CA ALA A 151 6.75 1.11 5.26
C ALA A 151 6.93 1.69 3.85
N ALA A 152 6.65 2.98 3.63
CA ALA A 152 6.84 3.64 2.35
C ALA A 152 8.32 3.65 1.93
N LYS A 153 9.24 3.90 2.86
CA LYS A 153 10.69 3.88 2.61
C LYS A 153 11.20 2.49 2.22
N LEU A 154 10.72 1.45 2.89
CA LEU A 154 11.04 0.05 2.59
C LEU A 154 10.47 -0.36 1.22
N ALA A 155 9.19 -0.10 0.99
CA ALA A 155 8.52 -0.37 -0.28
C ALA A 155 9.23 0.28 -1.48
N ARG A 156 9.73 1.52 -1.31
CA ARG A 156 10.51 2.24 -2.33
C ARG A 156 11.88 1.60 -2.60
N ARG A 157 12.48 0.94 -1.61
CA ARG A 157 13.75 0.20 -1.79
C ARG A 157 13.56 -1.14 -2.49
N GLY A 158 12.32 -1.59 -2.64
CA GLY A 158 12.01 -2.89 -3.20
C GLY A 158 11.66 -3.94 -2.14
N ASP A 159 11.52 -3.55 -0.87
CA ASP A 159 11.17 -4.48 0.19
C ASP A 159 9.66 -4.77 0.19
N GLU A 160 9.28 -6.04 0.19
CA GLU A 160 7.90 -6.45 0.44
C GLU A 160 7.61 -6.41 1.95
N THR A 161 6.62 -5.62 2.33
CA THR A 161 6.28 -5.42 3.75
C THR A 161 4.90 -5.98 4.08
N LEU A 162 4.75 -6.58 5.26
CA LEU A 162 3.48 -6.91 5.86
C LEU A 162 3.22 -5.99 7.07
N MET A 163 2.11 -5.26 7.04
CA MET A 163 1.64 -4.45 8.15
C MET A 163 0.44 -5.13 8.80
N VAL A 164 0.64 -5.62 10.01
CA VAL A 164 -0.43 -6.10 10.88
C VAL A 164 -0.96 -4.92 11.70
N ILE A 165 -2.28 -4.76 11.68
CA ILE A 165 -3.00 -3.67 12.34
C ILE A 165 -3.77 -4.27 13.51
N GLU A 166 -3.31 -3.97 14.71
CA GLU A 166 -3.88 -4.45 15.98
C GLU A 166 -4.63 -3.29 16.67
N PRO A 167 -5.57 -3.55 17.60
CA PRO A 167 -6.38 -2.49 18.21
C PRO A 167 -5.58 -1.35 18.85
N ALA A 168 -4.39 -1.65 19.40
CA ALA A 168 -3.54 -0.71 20.12
C ALA A 168 -2.23 -0.34 19.40
N MET A 169 -1.82 -1.09 18.37
CA MET A 169 -0.50 -0.95 17.77
C MET A 169 -0.44 -1.46 16.33
N TYR A 170 0.67 -1.16 15.65
CA TYR A 170 0.97 -1.65 14.32
C TYR A 170 2.27 -2.44 14.36
N THR A 171 2.26 -3.60 13.73
CA THR A 171 3.45 -4.43 13.53
C THR A 171 3.81 -4.42 12.05
N LEU A 172 4.98 -3.88 11.74
CA LEU A 172 5.59 -3.92 10.42
C LEU A 172 6.60 -5.07 10.36
N ALA A 173 6.46 -5.92 9.36
CA ALA A 173 7.29 -7.08 9.12
C ALA A 173 7.82 -7.09 7.67
N LEU A 174 8.98 -7.68 7.47
CA LEU A 174 9.67 -7.77 6.17
C LEU A 174 9.63 -9.19 5.63
N LEU A 175 9.37 -9.35 4.34
CA LEU A 175 9.44 -10.67 3.71
C LEU A 175 10.85 -11.26 3.82
N GLU A 176 10.92 -12.51 4.27
CA GLU A 176 12.15 -13.31 4.31
C GLU A 176 12.04 -14.46 3.30
N PRO A 177 12.41 -14.27 2.02
CA PRO A 177 12.21 -15.28 0.98
C PRO A 177 13.01 -16.57 1.24
N ASN A 178 14.12 -16.46 1.97
CA ASN A 178 14.99 -17.58 2.33
C ASN A 178 14.79 -18.05 3.78
N GLY A 179 13.83 -17.46 4.50
CA GLY A 179 13.52 -17.83 5.88
C GLY A 179 12.94 -19.24 5.97
N ARG A 180 13.34 -19.98 7.00
CA ARG A 180 12.79 -21.32 7.31
C ARG A 180 12.33 -21.34 8.75
N LEU A 181 11.31 -22.13 9.07
CA LEU A 181 10.92 -22.36 10.45
C LEU A 181 12.12 -22.90 11.24
N ALA A 182 12.40 -22.27 12.38
CA ALA A 182 13.47 -22.64 13.30
C ALA A 182 13.04 -23.76 14.25
#